data_AF-A0AAD5EA56-F1
#
_entry.id   AF-A0AAD5EA56-F1
#
_cell.length_a   1.000
_cell.length_b   1.000
_cell.length_c   1.000
_cell.angle_alpha   90.00
_cell.angle_beta   90.00
_cell.angle_gamma   90.00
#
_symmetry.space_group_name_H-M   'P 1'
#
loop_
_entity.id
_entity.type
_entity.pdbx_description
1 polymer ?
#
loop_
_entity_poly.entity_id
_entity_poly.type
_entity_poly.pdbx_seq_one_letter_code
_entity_poly.pdbx_strand_id
1 'polypeptide(L)'
;MLVFTHPLFFYDLEKPAEINNFLPEGTHFWNNDWVSAFSAVRHTNGLIYVTTNLNSLYEIDTSERNVRPLSRFSTWAFCRLVSYENELLCFGSRLTVVDPATGSSKPWIEEEGLFDSYWSRTRAAVVHLSKIYVATQTNSLYCIGRDKNPTLIESKTDWSTCSALLSANDTLYATLGSGLFAIDTTTGDATLIAEVKSQIKCGTVGADGCLYVVTKDGYLYKLESDKLVDMLQKTPLGVASTMA
;
A
#
# COMPACT_ATOMS: atom_id res chain seq x y z
N MET A 1 -4.17 5.49 13.84
CA MET A 1 -4.96 5.13 12.64
C MET A 1 -4.09 4.32 11.69
N LEU A 2 -4.42 3.04 11.51
CA LEU A 2 -3.79 2.18 10.51
C LEU A 2 -4.61 2.24 9.22
N VAL A 3 -3.93 2.25 8.06
CA VAL A 3 -4.58 2.14 6.75
C VAL A 3 -4.06 0.86 6.11
N PHE A 4 -4.95 -0.12 5.96
CA PHE A 4 -4.67 -1.37 5.26
C PHE A 4 -5.31 -1.33 3.87
N THR A 5 -4.61 -1.89 2.89
CA THR A 5 -5.04 -1.86 1.49
C THR A 5 -6.13 -2.87 1.15
N HIS A 6 -6.47 -3.81 2.05
CA HIS A 6 -7.45 -4.86 1.76
C HIS A 6 -8.11 -5.44 3.03
N PRO A 7 -9.43 -5.28 3.24
CA PRO A 7 -10.26 -4.11 2.93
C PRO A 7 -9.86 -2.95 3.84
N LEU A 8 -10.14 -1.72 3.43
CA LEU A 8 -9.88 -0.52 4.23
C LEU A 8 -10.57 -0.59 5.58
N PHE A 9 -9.81 -0.93 6.61
CA PHE A 9 -10.19 -0.74 8.00
C PHE A 9 -9.34 0.38 8.58
N PHE A 10 -10.02 1.43 9.04
CA PHE A 10 -9.45 2.37 9.97
C PHE A 10 -9.40 1.69 11.33
N TYR A 11 -8.28 1.04 11.65
CA TYR A 11 -8.07 0.55 13.00
C TYR A 11 -7.55 1.70 13.85
N ASP A 12 -8.39 2.16 14.78
CA ASP A 12 -7.99 3.10 15.81
C ASP A 12 -7.30 2.33 16.94
N LEU A 13 -5.99 2.54 17.09
CA LEU A 13 -5.18 1.90 18.10
C LEU A 13 -5.59 2.31 19.53
N GLU A 14 -6.27 3.46 19.69
CA GLU A 14 -6.75 3.93 20.99
C GLU A 14 -8.09 3.31 21.40
N LYS A 15 -8.86 2.74 20.45
CA LYS A 15 -10.18 2.15 20.67
C LYS A 15 -10.36 0.81 19.92
N PRO A 16 -9.65 -0.25 20.34
CA PRO A 16 -9.58 -1.53 19.62
C PRO A 16 -10.91 -2.31 19.53
N ALA A 17 -11.94 -1.94 20.29
CA ALA A 17 -13.25 -2.60 20.29
C ALA A 17 -14.31 -1.92 19.40
N GLU A 18 -14.03 -0.71 18.91
CA GLU A 18 -14.93 0.03 18.03
C GLU A 18 -14.39 -0.03 16.60
N ILE A 19 -14.92 -0.95 15.80
CA ILE A 19 -14.83 -0.80 14.34
C ILE A 19 -15.69 0.42 14.02
N ASN A 20 -15.07 1.59 14.04
CA ASN A 20 -15.72 2.79 13.59
C ASN A 20 -15.91 2.64 12.08
N ASN A 21 -17.13 2.30 11.67
CA ASN A 21 -17.58 2.50 10.31
C ASN A 21 -17.40 4.00 10.02
N PHE A 22 -16.25 4.35 9.44
CA PHE A 22 -15.95 5.69 8.92
C PHE A 22 -16.75 5.91 7.62
N LEU A 23 -18.05 5.60 7.67
CA LEU A 23 -18.98 5.80 6.59
C LEU A 23 -19.76 7.07 6.94
N PRO A 24 -19.63 8.15 6.14
CA PRO A 24 -20.41 9.37 6.34
C PRO A 24 -21.91 9.02 6.41
N GLU A 25 -22.65 9.66 7.32
CA GLU A 25 -24.13 9.57 7.32
C GLU A 25 -24.67 9.98 5.95
N GLY A 26 -25.52 9.14 5.34
CA GLY A 26 -26.10 9.41 4.01
C GLY A 26 -25.38 8.77 2.83
N THR A 27 -24.33 7.98 3.05
CA THR A 27 -23.77 7.10 2.01
C THR A 27 -24.73 5.94 1.72
N HIS A 28 -25.59 6.11 0.72
CA HIS A 28 -26.40 5.01 0.19
C HIS A 28 -25.50 4.07 -0.65
N PHE A 29 -24.94 3.05 0.00
CA PHE A 29 -24.14 1.99 -0.64
C PHE A 29 -25.03 1.10 -1.51
N TRP A 30 -25.03 1.36 -2.82
CA TRP A 30 -25.48 0.38 -3.82
C TRP A 30 -24.31 -0.10 -4.67
N ASN A 31 -23.11 -0.27 -4.11
CA ASN A 31 -22.08 -1.06 -4.78
C ASN A 31 -21.03 -1.61 -3.83
N ASN A 32 -20.66 -2.87 -4.05
CA ASN A 32 -19.66 -3.67 -3.31
C ASN A 32 -18.22 -3.14 -3.44
N ASP A 33 -18.04 -1.88 -3.82
CA ASP A 33 -16.80 -1.29 -4.30
C ASP A 33 -15.74 -1.16 -3.19
N TRP A 34 -16.19 -0.87 -1.96
CA TRP A 34 -15.34 -0.71 -0.78
C TRP A 34 -14.64 -1.99 -0.31
N VAL A 35 -15.30 -3.14 -0.51
CA VAL A 35 -14.73 -4.46 -0.21
C VAL A 35 -13.56 -4.78 -1.16
N SER A 36 -13.46 -4.01 -2.25
CA SER A 36 -12.49 -4.20 -3.33
C SER A 36 -11.36 -3.15 -3.33
N ALA A 37 -11.15 -2.45 -2.22
CA ALA A 37 -10.00 -1.56 -2.05
C ALA A 37 -8.70 -2.30 -2.43
N PHE A 38 -7.84 -1.61 -3.18
CA PHE A 38 -6.61 -2.19 -3.74
C PHE A 38 -5.36 -1.48 -3.24
N SER A 39 -5.40 -0.14 -3.17
CA SER A 39 -4.31 0.67 -2.64
C SER A 39 -4.88 1.87 -1.91
N ALA A 40 -4.18 2.30 -0.86
CA ALA A 40 -4.54 3.46 -0.09
C ALA A 40 -3.28 4.17 0.37
N VAL A 41 -3.28 5.50 0.30
CA VAL A 41 -2.15 6.31 0.76
C VAL A 41 -2.66 7.57 1.44
N ARG A 42 -2.01 7.94 2.55
CA ARG A 42 -2.18 9.27 3.12
C ARG A 42 -1.25 10.24 2.41
N HIS A 43 -1.82 11.29 1.84
CA HIS A 43 -1.08 12.30 1.10
C HIS A 43 -0.66 13.46 2.01
N THR A 44 0.30 14.28 1.56
CA THR A 44 0.85 15.40 2.31
C THR A 44 -0.15 16.54 2.53
N ASN A 45 -1.22 16.61 1.73
CA ASN A 45 -2.35 17.50 1.97
C ASN A 45 -3.25 17.05 3.15
N GLY A 46 -2.94 15.92 3.79
CA GLY A 46 -3.66 15.40 4.95
C GLY A 46 -4.80 14.43 4.62
N LEU A 47 -5.21 14.34 3.36
CA LEU A 47 -6.28 13.48 2.87
C LEU A 47 -5.78 12.06 2.56
N ILE A 48 -6.71 11.11 2.46
CA ILE A 48 -6.42 9.73 2.10
C ILE A 48 -7.01 9.45 0.73
N TYR A 49 -6.21 8.85 -0.15
CA TYR A 49 -6.61 8.46 -1.49
C TYR A 49 -6.66 6.94 -1.58
N VAL A 50 -7.68 6.42 -2.25
CA VAL A 50 -7.99 4.99 -2.32
C VAL A 50 -8.33 4.58 -3.74
N THR A 51 -7.68 3.55 -4.25
CA THR A 51 -8.11 2.85 -5.48
C THR A 51 -8.89 1.58 -5.15
N THR A 52 -9.82 1.20 -6.03
CA THR A 52 -10.56 -0.05 -5.93
C THR A 52 -10.39 -0.91 -7.19
N ASN A 53 -10.68 -2.21 -7.08
CA ASN A 53 -10.66 -3.13 -8.22
C ASN A 53 -11.79 -2.85 -9.23
N LEU A 54 -12.78 -2.00 -8.90
CA LEU A 54 -13.84 -1.60 -9.84
C LEU A 54 -13.52 -0.27 -10.55
N ASN A 55 -12.23 0.06 -10.69
CA ASN A 55 -11.77 1.27 -11.38
C ASN A 55 -12.22 2.58 -10.74
N SER A 56 -12.37 2.62 -9.43
CA SER A 56 -12.69 3.85 -8.70
C SER A 56 -11.45 4.42 -8.02
N LEU A 57 -11.34 5.75 -8.01
CA LEU A 57 -10.43 6.51 -7.15
C LEU A 57 -11.27 7.38 -6.21
N TYR A 58 -11.08 7.21 -4.90
CA TYR A 58 -11.75 7.98 -3.86
C TYR A 58 -10.75 8.85 -3.11
N GLU A 59 -11.24 10.00 -2.65
CA GLU A 59 -10.62 10.86 -1.67
C GLU A 59 -11.43 10.79 -0.37
N ILE A 60 -10.74 10.74 0.75
CA ILE A 60 -11.32 10.63 2.09
C ILE A 60 -10.71 11.70 2.97
N ASP A 61 -11.59 12.54 3.53
CA ASP A 61 -11.26 13.47 4.61
C ASP A 61 -11.71 12.84 5.94
N THR A 62 -10.73 12.46 6.76
CA THR A 62 -11.03 11.85 8.06
C THR A 62 -11.43 12.88 9.13
N SER A 63 -11.12 14.17 8.94
CA SER A 63 -11.49 15.24 9.85
C SER A 63 -12.96 15.65 9.65
N GLU A 64 -13.40 15.72 8.40
CA GLU A 64 -14.78 16.06 8.04
C GLU A 64 -15.69 14.83 7.91
N ARG A 65 -15.13 13.62 8.03
CA ARG A 65 -15.82 12.35 7.75
C ARG A 65 -16.50 12.38 6.39
N ASN A 66 -15.78 12.83 5.38
CA ASN A 66 -16.29 13.00 4.03
C ASN A 66 -15.56 12.08 3.06
N VAL A 67 -16.28 11.62 2.04
CA VAL A 67 -15.75 10.77 0.98
C VAL A 67 -16.21 11.31 -0.36
N ARG A 68 -15.27 11.50 -1.27
CA ARG A 68 -15.52 12.04 -2.61
C ARG A 68 -14.94 11.11 -3.69
N PRO A 69 -15.74 10.62 -4.64
CA PRO A 69 -15.18 9.94 -5.83
C PRO A 69 -14.51 10.97 -6.74
N LEU A 70 -13.28 10.70 -7.19
CA LEU A 70 -12.49 11.61 -8.02
C LEU A 70 -12.56 11.28 -9.51
N SER A 71 -12.73 10.01 -9.88
CA SER A 71 -12.83 9.62 -11.29
C SER A 71 -13.79 8.46 -11.47
N ARG A 72 -14.60 8.53 -12.53
CA ARG A 72 -15.56 7.47 -12.96
C ARG A 72 -15.16 6.80 -14.26
N PHE A 73 -14.16 7.32 -14.98
CA PHE A 73 -13.89 6.97 -16.38
C PHE A 73 -12.43 6.60 -16.68
N SER A 74 -11.58 6.44 -15.66
CA SER A 74 -10.20 5.99 -15.82
C SER A 74 -9.99 4.63 -15.18
N THR A 75 -9.04 3.84 -15.68
CA THR A 75 -8.75 2.49 -15.16
C THR A 75 -7.87 2.56 -13.91
N TRP A 76 -8.50 2.63 -12.74
CA TRP A 76 -7.80 2.62 -11.43
C TRP A 76 -7.64 1.24 -10.82
N ALA A 77 -8.19 0.19 -11.45
CA ALA A 77 -7.97 -1.17 -11.00
C ALA A 77 -6.46 -1.48 -11.02
N PHE A 78 -6.02 -2.20 -9.99
CA PHE A 78 -4.61 -2.60 -9.81
C PHE A 78 -3.59 -1.46 -9.68
N CYS A 79 -4.05 -0.21 -9.55
CA CYS A 79 -3.20 0.95 -9.39
C CYS A 79 -2.72 1.09 -7.95
N ARG A 80 -1.40 1.18 -7.75
CA ARG A 80 -0.79 1.43 -6.43
C ARG A 80 -0.47 2.90 -6.28
N LEU A 81 -1.01 3.50 -5.22
CA LEU A 81 -0.79 4.89 -4.89
C LEU A 81 0.44 5.05 -4.01
N VAL A 82 1.21 6.10 -4.28
CA VAL A 82 2.35 6.53 -3.48
C VAL A 82 2.29 8.05 -3.32
N SER A 83 2.40 8.54 -2.10
CA SER A 83 2.55 9.97 -1.84
C SER A 83 4.03 10.30 -1.80
N TYR A 84 4.53 11.01 -2.81
CA TYR A 84 5.92 11.42 -2.91
C TYR A 84 6.00 12.93 -2.93
N GLU A 85 6.56 13.53 -1.88
CA GLU A 85 6.57 14.98 -1.69
C GLU A 85 5.15 15.56 -1.81
N ASN A 86 4.88 16.41 -2.80
CA ASN A 86 3.56 16.99 -3.06
C ASN A 86 2.85 16.33 -4.25
N GLU A 87 3.35 15.20 -4.74
CA GLU A 87 2.79 14.47 -5.87
C GLU A 87 2.09 13.19 -5.38
N LEU A 88 0.84 13.02 -5.82
CA LEU A 88 0.13 11.75 -5.69
C LEU A 88 0.48 10.90 -6.92
N LEU A 89 1.35 9.91 -6.73
CA LEU A 89 1.81 9.02 -7.79
C LEU A 89 0.97 7.75 -7.85
N CYS A 90 0.85 7.21 -9.05
CA CYS A 90 0.10 6.00 -9.34
C CYS A 90 0.94 5.07 -10.23
N PHE A 91 1.27 3.91 -9.70
CA PHE A 91 1.83 2.78 -10.43
C PHE A 91 0.67 1.93 -11.00
N GLY A 92 0.33 2.18 -12.26
CA GLY A 92 -0.64 1.40 -13.04
C GLY A 92 0.02 0.88 -14.31
N SER A 93 -0.66 1.00 -15.46
CA SER A 93 -0.05 0.69 -16.78
C SER A 93 1.20 1.52 -17.09
N ARG A 94 1.31 2.69 -16.45
CA ARG A 94 2.48 3.59 -16.42
C ARG A 94 2.64 4.15 -15.01
N LEU A 95 3.79 4.76 -14.75
CA LEU A 95 3.97 5.61 -13.57
C LEU A 95 3.44 7.01 -13.89
N THR A 96 2.35 7.37 -13.23
CA THR A 96 1.62 8.62 -13.48
C THR A 96 1.54 9.47 -12.23
N VAL A 97 1.41 10.79 -12.41
CA VAL A 97 0.99 11.71 -11.36
C VAL A 97 -0.50 11.96 -11.51
N VAL A 98 -1.22 11.88 -10.40
CA VAL A 98 -2.66 12.09 -10.29
C VAL A 98 -2.90 13.50 -9.79
N ASP A 99 -3.75 14.24 -10.47
CA ASP A 99 -4.29 15.51 -10.01
C ASP A 99 -5.37 15.25 -8.93
N PRO A 100 -5.14 15.63 -7.67
CA PRO A 100 -6.12 15.37 -6.61
C PRO A 100 -7.42 16.17 -6.76
N ALA A 101 -7.43 17.26 -7.52
CA ALA A 101 -8.63 18.06 -7.72
C ALA A 101 -9.60 17.41 -8.71
N THR A 102 -9.07 16.78 -9.76
CA THR A 102 -9.85 16.26 -10.89
C THR A 102 -9.85 14.74 -11.00
N GLY A 103 -8.94 14.06 -10.29
CA GLY A 103 -8.68 12.63 -10.47
C GLY A 103 -8.08 12.30 -11.84
N SER A 104 -7.66 13.27 -12.65
CA SER A 104 -6.99 13.00 -13.92
C SER A 104 -5.54 12.60 -13.66
N SER A 105 -4.94 11.82 -14.56
CA SER A 105 -3.51 11.48 -14.47
C SER A 105 -2.76 11.77 -15.76
N LYS A 106 -1.46 12.02 -15.62
CA LYS A 106 -0.50 12.18 -16.72
C LYS A 106 0.79 11.42 -16.41
N PRO A 107 1.58 11.01 -17.42
CA PRO A 107 2.88 10.39 -17.18
C PRO A 107 3.73 11.23 -16.22
N TRP A 108 4.32 10.57 -15.23
CA TRP A 108 5.29 11.21 -14.34
C TRP A 108 6.72 11.09 -14.88
N ILE A 109 6.99 9.98 -15.57
CA ILE A 109 8.19 9.70 -16.36
C ILE A 109 7.73 9.44 -17.79
N GLU A 110 8.41 10.06 -18.76
CA GLU A 110 8.16 9.79 -20.17
C GLU A 110 8.71 8.41 -20.55
N GLU A 111 7.86 7.56 -21.12
CA GLU A 111 8.23 6.21 -21.54
C GLU A 111 7.87 6.00 -23.00
N GLU A 112 8.86 5.67 -23.82
CA GLU A 112 8.66 5.35 -25.22
C GLU A 112 7.93 4.00 -25.38
N GLY A 113 6.98 3.95 -26.31
CA GLY A 113 6.21 2.74 -26.63
C GLY A 113 4.77 2.77 -26.11
N LEU A 114 3.89 2.02 -26.79
CA LEU A 114 2.44 2.01 -26.53
C LEU A 114 1.99 0.88 -25.60
N PHE A 115 2.88 -0.05 -25.23
CA PHE A 115 2.53 -1.28 -24.53
C PHE A 115 3.28 -1.47 -23.20
N ASP A 116 2.52 -1.97 -22.23
CA ASP A 116 2.82 -2.44 -20.86
C ASP A 116 4.19 -2.08 -20.28
N SER A 117 4.22 -1.03 -19.46
CA SER A 117 5.37 -0.66 -18.65
C SER A 117 5.64 -1.70 -17.56
N TYR A 118 6.89 -1.82 -17.11
CA TYR A 118 7.23 -2.66 -15.97
C TYR A 118 6.51 -2.23 -14.67
N TRP A 119 5.95 -1.01 -14.64
CA TRP A 119 5.10 -0.51 -13.55
C TRP A 119 3.77 -1.24 -13.41
N SER A 120 3.21 -1.83 -14.48
CA SER A 120 1.97 -2.60 -14.41
C SER A 120 2.10 -3.85 -13.53
N ARG A 121 3.35 -4.29 -13.34
CA ARG A 121 3.73 -5.43 -12.51
C ARG A 121 4.24 -5.02 -11.14
N THR A 122 3.99 -3.79 -10.69
CA THR A 122 4.32 -3.39 -9.32
C THR A 122 3.61 -4.30 -8.33
N ARG A 123 4.31 -4.76 -7.30
CA ARG A 123 3.74 -5.51 -6.16
C ARG A 123 3.61 -4.63 -4.93
N ALA A 124 4.63 -3.82 -4.68
CA ALA A 124 4.70 -2.89 -3.58
C ALA A 124 5.55 -1.68 -3.98
N ALA A 125 5.18 -0.51 -3.47
CA ALA A 125 5.96 0.70 -3.62
C ALA A 125 5.87 1.53 -2.33
N VAL A 126 6.98 2.14 -1.93
CA VAL A 126 7.03 2.98 -0.72
C VAL A 126 8.05 4.10 -0.90
N VAL A 127 7.81 5.24 -0.24
CA VAL A 127 8.82 6.28 -0.11
C VAL A 127 9.70 5.98 1.10
N HIS A 128 11.01 6.00 0.88
CA HIS A 128 12.01 5.83 1.92
C HIS A 128 13.18 6.80 1.65
N LEU A 129 13.50 7.65 2.63
CA LEU A 129 14.58 8.64 2.56
C LEU A 129 14.62 9.40 1.22
N SER A 130 13.49 10.03 0.85
CA SER A 130 13.33 10.85 -0.37
C SER A 130 13.46 10.10 -1.70
N LYS A 131 13.44 8.77 -1.69
CA LYS A 131 13.41 7.92 -2.88
C LYS A 131 12.19 7.01 -2.84
N ILE A 132 11.74 6.59 -4.02
CA ILE A 132 10.65 5.62 -4.16
C ILE A 132 11.30 4.26 -4.45
N TYR A 133 10.99 3.27 -3.61
CA TYR A 133 11.39 1.89 -3.83
C TYR A 133 10.19 1.10 -4.34
N VAL A 134 10.42 0.27 -5.36
CA VAL A 134 9.36 -0.42 -6.09
C VAL A 134 9.78 -1.87 -6.32
N ALA A 135 9.05 -2.82 -5.73
CA ALA A 135 9.22 -4.24 -5.98
C ALA A 135 8.20 -4.69 -7.04
N THR A 136 8.64 -5.49 -8.03
CA THR A 136 7.79 -5.96 -9.12
C THR A 136 7.60 -7.49 -9.14
N GLN A 137 6.58 -7.96 -9.85
CA GLN A 137 6.34 -9.39 -10.07
C GLN A 137 7.45 -10.06 -10.90
N THR A 138 8.26 -9.29 -11.62
CA THR A 138 9.36 -9.78 -12.47
C THR A 138 10.68 -9.94 -11.71
N ASN A 139 10.61 -10.05 -10.38
CA ASN A 139 11.77 -10.14 -9.50
C ASN A 139 12.73 -8.94 -9.66
N SER A 140 12.17 -7.73 -9.62
CA SER A 140 12.96 -6.50 -9.75
C SER A 140 12.70 -5.58 -8.56
N LEU A 141 13.75 -4.94 -8.06
CA LEU A 141 13.68 -3.84 -7.11
C LEU A 141 14.20 -2.57 -7.80
N TYR A 142 13.32 -1.62 -8.04
CA TYR A 142 13.69 -0.31 -8.58
C TYR A 142 13.79 0.73 -7.46
N CYS A 143 14.65 1.70 -7.71
CA CYS A 143 14.76 2.91 -6.92
C CYS A 143 14.61 4.11 -7.86
N ILE A 144 13.75 5.06 -7.49
CA ILE A 144 13.50 6.28 -8.26
C ILE A 144 13.75 7.49 -7.36
N GLY A 145 14.62 8.38 -7.79
CA GLY A 145 14.91 9.64 -7.12
C GLY A 145 14.17 10.83 -7.71
N ARG A 146 14.53 12.02 -7.25
CA ARG A 146 14.03 13.31 -7.78
C ARG A 146 14.42 13.57 -9.23
N ASP A 147 15.48 12.94 -9.71
CA ASP A 147 15.90 12.95 -11.10
C ASP A 147 14.95 12.18 -12.02
N LYS A 148 13.93 11.51 -11.44
CA LYS A 148 12.92 10.72 -12.15
C LYS A 148 13.55 9.63 -13.03
N ASN A 149 14.71 9.12 -12.62
CA ASN A 149 15.40 8.06 -13.32
C ASN A 149 15.28 6.73 -12.55
N PRO A 150 14.51 5.76 -13.05
CA PRO A 150 14.41 4.44 -12.44
C PRO A 150 15.73 3.68 -12.54
N THR A 151 16.32 3.38 -11.40
CA THR A 151 17.52 2.56 -11.31
C THR A 151 17.13 1.17 -10.82
N LEU A 152 17.51 0.13 -11.56
CA LEU A 152 17.39 -1.25 -11.10
C LEU A 152 18.47 -1.54 -10.05
N ILE A 153 18.08 -2.08 -8.90
CA ILE A 153 19.00 -2.54 -7.86
C ILE A 153 19.20 -4.05 -8.05
N GLU A 154 20.45 -4.46 -8.28
CA GLU A 154 20.82 -5.87 -8.39
C GLU A 154 20.85 -6.53 -7.02
N SER A 155 19.80 -7.29 -6.69
CA SER A 155 19.69 -8.01 -5.42
C SER A 155 19.63 -9.52 -5.63
N LYS A 156 20.09 -10.27 -4.62
CA LYS A 156 19.93 -11.72 -4.51
C LYS A 156 18.56 -12.14 -3.96
N THR A 157 17.79 -11.19 -3.45
CA THR A 157 16.47 -11.40 -2.88
C THR A 157 15.44 -11.62 -3.97
N ASP A 158 14.52 -12.57 -3.78
CA ASP A 158 13.39 -12.79 -4.68
C ASP A 158 12.23 -11.82 -4.38
N TRP A 159 12.17 -10.71 -5.12
CA TRP A 159 11.14 -9.68 -5.05
C TRP A 159 9.79 -10.12 -5.60
N SER A 160 9.73 -11.23 -6.36
CA SER A 160 8.49 -11.72 -6.97
C SER A 160 7.46 -12.19 -5.96
N THR A 161 7.83 -12.33 -4.68
CA THR A 161 6.95 -12.70 -3.56
C THR A 161 6.63 -11.54 -2.61
N CYS A 162 7.16 -10.35 -2.89
CA CYS A 162 6.97 -9.16 -2.05
C CYS A 162 5.48 -8.76 -1.99
N SER A 163 4.95 -8.68 -0.77
CA SER A 163 3.54 -8.30 -0.54
C SER A 163 3.40 -6.85 -0.07
N ALA A 164 4.43 -6.29 0.57
CA ALA A 164 4.47 -4.90 1.03
C ALA A 164 5.92 -4.44 1.19
N LEU A 165 6.15 -3.15 0.93
CA LEU A 165 7.34 -2.41 1.30
C LEU A 165 6.94 -1.35 2.33
N LEU A 166 7.74 -1.18 3.38
CA LEU A 166 7.40 -0.36 4.55
C LEU A 166 8.60 0.49 4.95
N SER A 167 8.39 1.75 5.30
CA SER A 167 9.46 2.64 5.73
C SER A 167 9.20 3.07 7.17
N ALA A 168 10.06 2.66 8.10
CA ALA A 168 9.94 2.99 9.52
C ALA A 168 11.34 3.14 10.14
N ASN A 169 11.54 4.17 10.97
CA ASN A 169 12.79 4.40 11.72
C ASN A 169 14.05 4.29 10.84
N ASP A 170 14.07 5.01 9.72
CA ASP A 170 15.16 5.01 8.73
C ASP A 170 15.54 3.62 8.18
N THR A 171 14.68 2.62 8.36
CA THR A 171 14.84 1.28 7.79
C THR A 171 13.74 1.02 6.76
N LEU A 172 14.14 0.51 5.60
CA LEU A 172 13.24 -0.02 4.59
C LEU A 172 13.00 -1.51 4.88
N TYR A 173 11.74 -1.90 4.99
CA TYR A 173 11.34 -3.28 5.22
C TYR A 173 10.56 -3.85 4.05
N ALA A 174 10.62 -5.17 3.90
CA ALA A 174 9.80 -5.94 2.97
C ALA A 174 9.11 -7.10 3.67
N THR A 175 7.90 -7.42 3.24
CA THR A 175 7.22 -8.66 3.64
C THR A 175 7.33 -9.67 2.50
N LEU A 176 8.05 -10.77 2.73
CA LEU A 176 8.30 -11.84 1.76
C LEU A 176 7.79 -13.16 2.36
N GLY A 177 6.71 -13.71 1.78
CA GLY A 177 6.10 -14.93 2.33
C GLY A 177 5.60 -14.73 3.77
N SER A 178 6.13 -15.52 4.70
CA SER A 178 5.88 -15.44 6.16
C SER A 178 6.80 -14.47 6.91
N GLY A 179 7.83 -13.93 6.24
CA GLY A 179 8.88 -13.15 6.89
C GLY A 179 8.77 -11.65 6.66
N LEU A 180 9.21 -10.89 7.66
CA LEU A 180 9.51 -9.47 7.61
C LEU A 180 11.03 -9.31 7.55
N PHE A 181 11.50 -8.57 6.55
CA PHE A 181 12.92 -8.40 6.26
C PHE A 181 13.29 -6.93 6.25
N ALA A 182 14.50 -6.58 6.71
CA ALA A 182 15.11 -5.28 6.50
C ALA A 182 15.92 -5.30 5.21
N ILE A 183 15.86 -4.22 4.43
CA ILE A 183 16.49 -4.11 3.12
C ILE A 183 17.72 -3.21 3.25
N ASP A 184 18.88 -3.70 2.83
CA ASP A 184 20.02 -2.83 2.53
C ASP A 184 19.73 -2.09 1.22
N THR A 185 19.50 -0.79 1.29
CA THR A 185 19.13 0.01 0.12
C THR A 185 20.25 0.16 -0.93
N THR A 186 21.48 -0.23 -0.61
CA THR A 186 22.65 -0.16 -1.51
C THR A 186 22.73 -1.40 -2.37
N THR A 187 22.56 -2.58 -1.75
CA THR A 187 22.64 -3.88 -2.42
C THR A 187 21.26 -4.42 -2.83
N GLY A 188 20.21 -3.87 -2.24
CA GLY A 188 18.88 -4.41 -2.28
C GLY A 188 18.73 -5.69 -1.47
N ASP A 189 19.76 -6.26 -0.84
CA ASP A 189 19.62 -7.55 -0.15
C ASP A 189 18.77 -7.43 1.13
N ALA A 190 17.90 -8.42 1.35
CA ALA A 190 16.96 -8.44 2.46
C ALA A 190 17.41 -9.42 3.55
N THR A 191 17.47 -8.95 4.79
CA THR A 191 17.83 -9.75 5.98
C THR A 191 16.59 -10.00 6.82
N LEU A 192 16.33 -11.27 7.19
CA LEU A 192 15.17 -11.64 8.00
C LEU A 192 15.26 -11.00 9.38
N ILE A 193 14.20 -10.31 9.78
CA ILE A 193 14.03 -9.71 11.11
C ILE A 193 13.11 -10.58 11.96
N ALA A 194 11.93 -10.90 11.43
CA ALA A 194 10.91 -11.65 12.14
C ALA A 194 10.10 -12.53 11.19
N GLU A 195 9.51 -13.60 11.70
CA GLU A 195 8.67 -14.51 10.93
C GLU A 195 7.42 -14.90 11.72
N VAL A 196 6.33 -15.12 10.99
CA VAL A 196 5.06 -15.62 11.51
C VAL A 196 4.68 -16.94 10.83
N LYS A 197 3.74 -17.69 11.41
CA LYS A 197 3.39 -19.04 10.90
C LYS A 197 2.63 -19.03 9.57
N SER A 198 2.07 -17.89 9.20
CA SER A 198 1.17 -17.72 8.06
C SER A 198 1.69 -16.63 7.15
N GLN A 199 1.41 -16.73 5.84
CA GLN A 199 1.85 -15.76 4.86
C GLN A 199 1.38 -14.35 5.25
N ILE A 200 2.30 -13.40 5.30
CA ILE A 200 1.99 -11.97 5.45
C ILE A 200 1.33 -11.49 4.16
N LYS A 201 0.14 -10.90 4.28
CA LYS A 201 -0.67 -10.40 3.15
C LYS A 201 -0.46 -8.93 2.88
N CYS A 202 -0.36 -8.13 3.94
CA CYS A 202 -0.06 -6.71 3.84
C CYS A 202 0.61 -6.25 5.13
N GLY A 203 1.20 -5.05 5.07
CA GLY A 203 1.72 -4.35 6.24
C GLY A 203 1.50 -2.86 6.10
N THR A 204 1.65 -2.16 7.23
CA THR A 204 1.53 -0.70 7.31
C THR A 204 2.35 -0.19 8.49
N VAL A 205 2.64 1.10 8.50
CA VAL A 205 3.30 1.78 9.63
C VAL A 205 2.27 2.65 10.32
N GLY A 206 2.09 2.43 11.61
CA GLY A 206 1.14 3.16 12.44
C GLY A 206 1.60 4.58 12.73
N ALA A 207 0.67 5.42 13.17
CA ALA A 207 0.96 6.78 13.64
C ALA A 207 1.86 6.79 14.89
N ASP A 208 1.93 5.68 15.61
CA ASP A 208 2.85 5.42 16.71
C ASP A 208 4.28 5.05 16.23
N GLY A 209 4.52 5.03 14.93
CA GLY A 209 5.80 4.65 14.32
C GLY A 209 6.08 3.14 14.34
N CYS A 210 5.14 2.32 14.83
CA CYS A 210 5.29 0.88 14.87
C CYS A 210 4.86 0.24 13.54
N LEU A 211 5.49 -0.89 13.21
CA LEU A 211 5.17 -1.66 12.01
C LEU A 211 4.12 -2.72 12.36
N TYR A 212 3.07 -2.80 11.54
CA TYR A 212 1.98 -3.75 11.68
C TYR A 212 1.88 -4.61 10.42
N VAL A 213 1.66 -5.92 10.60
CA VAL A 213 1.43 -6.84 9.48
C VAL A 213 0.18 -7.69 9.72
N VAL A 214 -0.49 -8.00 8.63
CA VAL A 214 -1.67 -8.86 8.62
C VAL A 214 -1.36 -10.12 7.84
N THR A 215 -1.69 -11.27 8.40
CA THR A 215 -1.47 -12.57 7.77
C THR A 215 -2.71 -13.08 7.04
N LYS A 216 -2.51 -14.09 6.18
CA LYS A 216 -3.56 -14.72 5.37
C LYS A 216 -4.69 -15.33 6.19
N ASP A 217 -4.41 -15.75 7.42
CA ASP A 217 -5.36 -16.32 8.39
C ASP A 217 -6.04 -15.25 9.27
N GLY A 218 -5.80 -13.96 9.01
CA GLY A 218 -6.50 -12.84 9.61
C GLY A 218 -5.96 -12.37 10.96
N TYR A 219 -4.72 -12.74 11.32
CA TYR A 219 -4.07 -12.24 12.52
C TYR A 219 -3.32 -10.93 12.23
N LEU A 220 -3.38 -10.02 13.20
CA LEU A 220 -2.63 -8.77 13.21
C LEU A 220 -1.44 -8.91 14.16
N TYR A 221 -0.25 -8.66 13.63
CA TYR A 221 0.98 -8.64 14.40
C TYR A 221 1.57 -7.24 14.41
N LYS A 222 2.22 -6.90 15.52
CA LYS A 222 3.00 -5.68 15.69
C LYS A 222 4.47 -6.06 15.83
N LEU A 223 5.35 -5.29 15.18
CA LEU A 223 6.79 -5.43 15.38
C LEU A 223 7.21 -4.79 16.71
N GLU A 224 7.73 -5.62 17.61
CA GLU A 224 8.30 -5.21 18.90
C GLU A 224 9.65 -5.90 19.09
N SER A 225 10.72 -5.11 19.21
CA SER A 225 12.09 -5.61 19.44
C SER A 225 12.46 -6.79 18.53
N ASP A 226 12.34 -6.58 17.22
CA ASP A 226 12.63 -7.58 16.17
C ASP A 226 11.77 -8.85 16.23
N LYS A 227 10.59 -8.77 16.84
CA LYS A 227 9.61 -9.86 16.86
C LYS A 227 8.24 -9.38 16.43
N LEU A 228 7.53 -10.22 15.69
CA LEU A 228 6.12 -10.01 15.39
C LEU A 228 5.28 -10.59 16.54
N VAL A 229 4.79 -9.70 17.39
CA VAL A 229 3.94 -10.03 18.54
C VAL A 229 2.48 -10.04 18.09
N ASP A 230 1.80 -11.15 18.34
CA ASP A 230 0.37 -11.30 18.06
C ASP A 230 -0.43 -10.36 18.97
N MET A 231 -1.24 -9.49 18.36
CA MET A 231 -2.07 -8.53 19.11
C MET A 231 -3.44 -9.12 19.50
N LEU A 232 -3.64 -10.44 19.36
CA LEU A 232 -4.78 -11.24 19.82
C LEU A 232 -6.16 -10.88 19.28
N GLN A 233 -6.24 -9.96 18.32
CA GLN A 233 -7.45 -9.81 17.53
C GLN A 233 -7.30 -10.63 16.26
N LYS A 234 -8.06 -11.74 16.19
CA LYS A 234 -8.54 -12.22 14.89
C LYS A 234 -9.33 -11.05 14.34
N THR A 235 -8.69 -10.32 13.46
CA THR A 235 -9.35 -9.19 12.83
C THR A 235 -10.65 -9.72 12.20
N PRO A 236 -11.70 -8.89 12.10
CA PRO A 236 -12.89 -9.22 11.32
C PRO A 236 -12.59 -9.46 9.83
N LEU A 237 -11.30 -9.40 9.42
CA LEU A 237 -10.73 -9.85 8.15
C LEU A 237 -10.94 -11.35 7.90
N GLY A 238 -12.02 -11.94 8.41
CA GLY A 238 -12.52 -13.23 7.96
C GLY A 238 -12.37 -13.25 6.46
N VAL A 239 -11.38 -14.02 6.03
CA VAL A 239 -11.12 -14.27 4.63
C VAL A 239 -12.46 -14.80 4.16
N ALA A 240 -13.18 -14.04 3.34
CA ALA A 240 -14.17 -14.64 2.49
C ALA A 240 -13.36 -15.58 1.58
N SER A 241 -13.13 -16.81 2.06
CA SER A 241 -13.13 -17.95 1.18
C SER A 241 -14.50 -17.93 0.54
N THR A 242 -14.59 -17.32 -0.65
CA THR A 242 -15.64 -17.70 -1.59
C THR A 242 -15.33 -19.15 -1.97
N MET A 243 -15.86 -20.09 -1.18
CA MET A 243 -16.35 -21.35 -1.72
C MET A 243 -17.80 -21.11 -2.16
N ALA A 244 -18.12 -21.71 -3.32
CA ALA A 244 -19.29 -21.54 -4.18
C ALA A 244 -19.22 -20.35 -5.14
#